data_AF-A0A3C1D600-F1
#
_entry.id   AF-A0A3C1D600-F1
#
_cell.length_a   1.000
_cell.length_b   1.000
_cell.length_c   1.000
_cell.angle_alpha   90.00
_cell.angle_beta   90.00
_cell.angle_gamma   90.00
#
_symmetry.space_group_name_H-M   'P 1'
#
loop_
_entity.id
_entity.type
_entity.pdbx_description
1 polymer ?
#
loop_
_entity_poly.entity_id
_entity_poly.type
_entity_poly.pdbx_seq_one_letter_code
_entity_poly.pdbx_strand_id
1 'polypeptide(L)'
;MSPLQNFWSLSVEEQFYLAWPGLLVVLVLLMPVAARGRGAMRIVVGIAAGAVVAASFVWALAQTEAQPTLAYFSTLTRAWELAAGALLAAAVPLLARIPRPVGIVLGWVGLAGAVVSVLIIEPTAAGFPAPWAALPVIATSLVLAGGAAGDPRQRHLFPLTNPVSVFVGDMSYS
;
A
#
# COMPACT_ATOMS: atom_id res chain seq x y z
N MET A 1 -21.05 -4.72 -17.60
CA MET A 1 -20.07 -3.76 -17.05
C MET A 1 -20.70 -2.38 -17.15
N SER A 2 -21.14 -1.78 -16.05
CA SER A 2 -21.58 -0.37 -16.11
C SER A 2 -20.33 0.52 -16.16
N PRO A 3 -20.30 1.62 -16.92
CA PRO A 3 -19.12 2.51 -16.99
C PRO A 3 -18.71 3.07 -15.62
N LEU A 4 -19.64 3.14 -14.67
CA LEU A 4 -19.42 3.62 -13.30
C LEU A 4 -18.65 2.62 -12.43
N GLN A 5 -18.58 1.34 -12.81
CA GLN A 5 -17.85 0.30 -12.07
C GLN A 5 -16.33 0.46 -12.12
N ASN A 6 -15.78 1.41 -12.87
CA ASN A 6 -14.34 1.75 -12.80
C ASN A 6 -14.08 2.96 -11.88
N PHE A 7 -15.11 3.74 -11.52
CA PHE A 7 -14.95 4.95 -10.72
C PHE A 7 -14.96 4.70 -9.22
N TRP A 8 -15.34 3.49 -8.78
CA TRP A 8 -15.36 3.20 -7.34
C TRP A 8 -13.95 3.19 -6.75
N SER A 9 -12.96 2.59 -7.43
CA SER A 9 -11.58 2.56 -6.93
C SER A 9 -11.01 3.97 -6.89
N LEU A 10 -11.30 4.79 -7.91
CA LEU A 10 -10.97 6.21 -7.92
C LEU A 10 -11.60 6.96 -6.74
N SER A 11 -12.89 6.71 -6.44
CA SER A 11 -13.56 7.34 -5.31
C SER A 11 -12.95 6.93 -3.96
N VAL A 12 -12.57 5.66 -3.80
CA VAL A 12 -11.87 5.16 -2.60
C VAL A 12 -10.52 5.88 -2.44
N GLU A 13 -9.76 6.02 -3.53
CA GLU A 13 -8.49 6.73 -3.56
C GLU A 13 -8.66 8.20 -3.20
N GLU A 14 -9.58 8.92 -3.83
CA GLU A 14 -9.85 10.34 -3.55
C GLU A 14 -10.27 10.57 -2.09
N GLN A 15 -11.16 9.72 -1.56
CA GLN A 15 -11.58 9.80 -0.15
C GLN A 15 -10.41 9.57 0.79
N PHE A 16 -9.55 8.59 0.50
CA PHE A 16 -8.35 8.36 1.28
C PHE A 16 -7.37 9.53 1.18
N TYR A 17 -7.13 10.07 -0.02
CA TYR A 17 -6.23 11.20 -0.23
C TYR A 17 -6.73 12.51 0.37
N LEU A 18 -8.02 12.65 0.65
CA LEU A 18 -8.54 13.77 1.44
C LEU A 18 -8.44 13.50 2.94
N ALA A 19 -8.87 12.32 3.39
CA ALA A 19 -8.92 11.95 4.80
C ALA A 19 -7.53 11.80 5.43
N TRP A 20 -6.58 11.22 4.70
CA TRP A 20 -5.24 10.91 5.20
C TRP A 20 -4.42 12.17 5.53
N PRO A 21 -4.29 13.19 4.66
CA PRO A 21 -3.65 14.45 5.02
C PRO A 21 -4.36 15.15 6.19
N GLY A 22 -5.69 15.12 6.21
CA GLY A 22 -6.48 15.70 7.32
C GLY A 22 -6.13 15.06 8.66
N LEU A 23 -6.07 13.72 8.70
CA LEU A 23 -5.64 12.97 9.88
C LEU A 23 -4.21 13.36 10.31
N LEU A 24 -3.27 13.41 9.37
CA LEU A 24 -1.88 13.77 9.68
C LEU A 24 -1.75 15.21 10.20
N VAL A 25 -2.51 16.16 9.63
CA VAL A 25 -2.55 17.54 10.12
C VAL A 25 -3.05 17.57 11.56
N VAL A 26 -4.16 16.90 11.87
CA VAL A 26 -4.69 16.81 13.23
C VAL A 26 -3.64 16.24 14.19
N LEU A 27 -3.03 15.11 13.83
CA LEU A 27 -2.01 14.47 14.68
C LEU A 27 -0.80 15.38 14.92
N VAL A 28 -0.32 16.10 13.90
CA VAL A 28 0.80 17.05 14.02
C VAL A 28 0.40 18.27 14.86
N LEU A 29 -0.84 18.75 14.75
CA LEU A 29 -1.34 19.86 15.56
C LEU A 29 -1.41 19.48 17.04
N LEU A 30 -1.71 18.23 17.36
CA LEU A 30 -1.71 17.70 18.73
C LEU A 30 -0.28 17.51 19.30
N MET A 31 0.75 17.48 18.45
CA MET A 31 2.14 17.40 18.91
C MET A 31 2.66 18.76 19.41
N PRO A 32 3.38 18.79 20.55
CA PRO A 32 4.13 19.97 20.97
C PRO A 32 5.08 20.43 19.87
N VAL A 33 5.14 21.75 19.62
CA VAL A 33 5.99 22.33 18.55
C VAL A 33 7.45 21.90 18.68
N ALA A 34 7.98 21.85 19.90
CA ALA A 34 9.34 21.40 20.20
C ALA A 34 9.62 19.93 19.81
N ALA A 35 8.58 19.10 19.69
CA ALA A 35 8.69 17.68 19.34
C ALA A 35 8.52 17.40 17.82
N ARG A 36 8.27 18.43 16.99
CA ARG A 36 8.02 18.30 15.53
C ARG A 36 9.30 18.07 14.71
N GLY A 37 10.12 17.10 15.11
CA GLY A 37 11.30 16.67 14.36
C GLY A 37 10.95 15.67 13.25
N ARG A 38 11.79 15.58 12.21
CA ARG A 38 11.61 14.63 11.08
C ARG A 38 11.44 13.18 11.53
N GLY A 39 12.16 12.76 12.58
CA GLY A 39 12.02 11.41 13.14
C GLY A 39 10.67 11.19 13.83
N ALA A 40 10.23 12.14 14.65
CA ALA A 40 8.95 12.06 15.34
C ALA A 40 7.77 12.06 14.35
N MET A 41 7.83 12.88 13.30
CA MET A 41 6.79 12.89 12.26
C MET A 41 6.69 11.53 11.55
N ARG A 42 7.82 10.88 11.23
CA ARG A 42 7.81 9.53 10.65
C ARG A 42 7.19 8.50 11.59
N ILE A 43 7.49 8.58 12.89
CA ILE A 43 6.88 7.71 13.89
C ILE A 43 5.37 7.91 13.94
N VAL A 44 4.91 9.17 13.96
CA VAL A 44 3.46 9.47 13.95
C VAL A 44 2.78 8.96 12.70
N VAL A 45 3.36 9.18 11.52
CA VAL A 45 2.86 8.63 10.25
C VAL A 45 2.81 7.10 10.31
N GLY A 46 3.86 6.45 10.79
CA GLY A 46 3.92 4.99 10.91
C GLY A 46 2.89 4.43 11.89
N ILE A 47 2.71 5.05 13.05
CA ILE A 47 1.70 4.64 14.04
C ILE A 47 0.29 4.83 13.47
N ALA A 48 0.02 5.99 12.87
CA ALA A 48 -1.28 6.28 12.25
C ALA A 48 -1.59 5.31 11.11
N ALA A 49 -0.63 5.06 10.23
CA ALA A 49 -0.78 4.12 9.13
C ALA A 49 -1.01 2.69 9.65
N GLY A 50 -0.22 2.26 10.64
CA GLY A 50 -0.40 0.95 11.28
C GLY A 50 -1.76 0.80 11.95
N ALA A 51 -2.26 1.84 12.62
CA ALA A 51 -3.58 1.85 13.23
C ALA A 51 -4.69 1.75 12.17
N VAL A 52 -4.59 2.50 11.07
CA VAL A 52 -5.54 2.41 9.95
C VAL A 52 -5.49 1.03 9.30
N VAL A 53 -4.30 0.47 9.05
CA VAL A 53 -4.13 -0.89 8.52
C VAL A 53 -4.86 -1.90 9.41
N ALA A 54 -4.58 -1.89 10.71
CA ALA A 54 -5.19 -2.85 11.63
C ALA A 54 -6.72 -2.70 11.72
N ALA A 55 -7.22 -1.47 11.92
CA ALA A 55 -8.65 -1.22 12.07
C ALA A 55 -9.43 -1.52 10.78
N SER A 56 -8.93 -1.05 9.64
CA SER A 56 -9.58 -1.25 8.34
C SER A 56 -9.52 -2.71 7.90
N PHE A 57 -8.42 -3.44 8.16
CA PHE A 57 -8.32 -4.86 7.82
C PHE A 57 -9.24 -5.74 8.69
N VAL A 58 -9.32 -5.49 9.99
CA VAL A 58 -10.28 -6.19 10.88
C VAL A 58 -11.71 -5.93 10.43
N TRP A 59 -12.03 -4.68 10.08
CA TRP A 59 -13.34 -4.34 9.52
C TRP A 59 -13.59 -5.04 8.18
N ALA A 60 -12.57 -5.13 7.32
CA ALA A 60 -12.66 -5.84 6.05
C ALA A 60 -12.98 -7.33 6.24
N LEU A 61 -12.36 -8.01 7.20
CA LEU A 61 -12.65 -9.42 7.50
C LEU A 61 -14.11 -9.60 7.91
N ALA A 62 -14.59 -8.84 8.89
CA ALA A 62 -15.96 -8.93 9.38
C ALA A 62 -16.99 -8.60 8.28
N GLN A 63 -16.73 -7.56 7.48
CA GLN A 63 -17.66 -7.12 6.47
C GLN A 63 -17.66 -8.01 5.23
N THR A 64 -16.51 -8.60 4.86
CA THR A 64 -16.42 -9.52 3.72
C THR A 64 -17.23 -10.79 3.97
N GLU A 65 -17.24 -11.31 5.20
CA GLU A 65 -18.08 -12.45 5.55
C GLU A 65 -19.57 -12.11 5.55
N ALA A 66 -19.94 -10.95 6.11
CA ALA A 66 -21.34 -10.57 6.26
C ALA A 66 -21.98 -10.06 4.96
N GLN A 67 -21.27 -9.21 4.21
CA GLN A 67 -21.78 -8.50 3.02
C GLN A 67 -20.65 -8.26 2.00
N PRO A 68 -20.25 -9.28 1.20
CA PRO A 68 -19.11 -9.20 0.28
C PRO A 68 -19.17 -8.02 -0.69
N THR A 69 -20.35 -7.76 -1.26
CA THR A 69 -20.55 -6.64 -2.21
C THR A 69 -20.30 -5.28 -1.54
N LEU A 70 -20.76 -5.09 -0.31
CA LEU A 70 -20.53 -3.83 0.42
C LEU A 70 -19.06 -3.69 0.77
N ALA A 71 -18.41 -4.77 1.22
CA ALA A 71 -16.98 -4.78 1.51
C ALA A 71 -16.14 -4.46 0.26
N TYR A 72 -16.55 -4.93 -0.92
CA TYR A 72 -15.86 -4.62 -2.18
C TYR A 72 -15.82 -3.11 -2.47
N PHE A 73 -16.96 -2.41 -2.33
CA PHE A 73 -17.08 -1.00 -2.71
C PHE A 73 -16.79 0.00 -1.57
N SER A 74 -16.56 -0.47 -0.34
CA SER A 74 -16.41 0.40 0.83
C SER A 74 -14.98 0.90 1.02
N THR A 75 -14.82 2.22 1.15
CA THR A 75 -13.53 2.84 1.49
C THR A 75 -12.99 2.31 2.82
N LEU A 76 -13.85 2.05 3.80
CA LEU A 76 -13.44 1.63 5.14
C LEU A 76 -12.81 0.22 5.16
N THR A 77 -13.22 -0.66 4.25
CA THR A 77 -12.67 -2.03 4.12
C THR A 77 -11.47 -2.09 3.18
N ARG A 78 -11.20 -1.01 2.44
CA ARG A 78 -10.11 -0.90 1.46
C ARG A 78 -8.96 0.01 1.92
N ALA A 79 -9.21 0.89 2.89
CA ALA A 79 -8.24 1.88 3.36
C ALA A 79 -6.93 1.27 3.87
N TRP A 80 -6.96 0.05 4.43
CA TRP A 80 -5.74 -0.65 4.88
C TRP A 80 -4.74 -0.89 3.74
N GLU A 81 -5.20 -1.05 2.50
CA GLU A 81 -4.32 -1.30 1.35
C GLU A 81 -3.47 -0.07 1.04
N LEU A 82 -4.09 1.11 1.01
CA LEU A 82 -3.42 2.40 0.82
C LEU A 82 -2.56 2.77 2.04
N ALA A 83 -3.07 2.52 3.25
CA ALA A 83 -2.33 2.76 4.49
C ALA A 83 -1.09 1.87 4.62
N ALA A 84 -1.09 0.66 4.05
CA ALA A 84 0.12 -0.17 3.98
C ALA A 84 1.24 0.51 3.19
N GLY A 85 0.91 1.19 2.09
CA GLY A 85 1.85 2.03 1.34
C GLY A 85 2.40 3.20 2.18
N ALA A 86 1.52 3.89 2.93
CA ALA A 86 1.93 4.96 3.84
C ALA A 86 2.84 4.45 4.97
N LEU A 87 2.58 3.25 5.50
CA LEU A 87 3.41 2.60 6.50
C LEU A 87 4.80 2.28 5.96
N LEU A 88 4.88 1.73 4.73
CA LEU A 88 6.16 1.48 4.06
C LEU A 88 6.94 2.77 3.81
N ALA A 89 6.26 3.84 3.38
CA ALA A 89 6.89 5.14 3.18
C ALA A 89 7.53 5.69 4.47
N ALA A 90 6.86 5.54 5.61
CA ALA A 90 7.43 5.87 6.92
C ALA A 90 8.63 4.99 7.30
N ALA A 91 8.61 3.72 6.86
CA ALA A 91 9.65 2.73 7.12
C ALA A 91 10.86 2.79 6.17
N VAL A 92 10.84 3.60 5.10
CA VAL A 92 11.95 3.69 4.11
C VAL A 92 13.35 3.76 4.73
N PRO A 93 13.64 4.56 5.78
CA PRO A 93 14.97 4.60 6.39
C PRO A 93 15.42 3.27 7.01
N LEU A 94 14.47 2.44 7.44
CA LEU A 94 14.72 1.09 7.95
C LEU A 94 14.90 0.12 6.78
N LEU A 95 14.05 0.22 5.75
CA LEU A 95 14.13 -0.60 4.54
C LEU A 95 15.45 -0.37 3.79
N ALA A 96 15.97 0.86 3.79
CA ALA A 96 17.27 1.20 3.20
C ALA A 96 18.46 0.53 3.89
N ARG A 97 18.28 -0.02 5.10
CA ARG A 97 19.31 -0.79 5.81
C ARG A 97 19.29 -2.28 5.48
N ILE A 98 18.30 -2.74 4.70
CA ILE A 98 18.21 -4.15 4.30
C ILE A 98 19.44 -4.51 3.44
N PRO A 99 20.14 -5.61 3.74
CA PRO A 99 21.25 -6.06 2.91
C PRO A 99 20.80 -6.33 1.48
N ARG A 100 21.61 -5.92 0.50
CA ARG A 100 21.28 -6.06 -0.93
C ARG A 100 20.79 -7.46 -1.35
N PRO A 101 21.44 -8.58 -0.95
CA PRO A 101 20.95 -9.90 -1.33
C PRO A 101 19.52 -10.16 -0.86
N VAL A 102 19.18 -9.67 0.33
CA VAL A 102 17.82 -9.77 0.89
C VAL A 102 16.86 -8.90 0.08
N GLY A 103 17.24 -7.66 -0.25
CA GLY A 103 16.42 -6.77 -1.10
C GLY A 103 16.09 -7.37 -2.46
N ILE A 104 17.05 -8.04 -3.10
CA ILE A 104 16.83 -8.76 -4.38
C ILE A 104 15.80 -9.87 -4.22
N VAL A 105 15.93 -10.68 -3.17
CA VAL A 105 14.99 -11.77 -2.89
C VAL A 105 13.59 -11.22 -2.62
N LEU A 106 13.47 -10.18 -1.78
CA LEU A 106 12.18 -9.53 -1.50
C LEU A 106 11.54 -9.00 -2.78
N GLY A 107 12.32 -8.35 -3.65
CA GLY A 107 11.85 -7.84 -4.93
C GLY A 107 11.26 -8.93 -5.84
N TRP A 108 12.00 -10.03 -6.04
CA TRP A 108 11.56 -11.13 -6.90
C TRP A 108 10.42 -11.95 -6.30
N VAL A 109 10.44 -12.20 -4.98
CA VAL A 109 9.33 -12.86 -4.28
C VAL A 109 8.07 -12.01 -4.35
N GLY A 110 8.20 -10.70 -4.17
CA GLY A 110 7.09 -9.75 -4.33
C GLY A 110 6.53 -9.76 -5.74
N LEU A 111 7.39 -9.71 -6.76
CA LEU A 111 6.96 -9.74 -8.15
C LEU A 111 6.25 -11.06 -8.51
N ALA A 112 6.82 -12.19 -8.08
CA ALA A 112 6.18 -13.49 -8.26
C ALA A 112 4.82 -13.57 -7.54
N GLY A 113 4.74 -13.05 -6.31
CA GLY A 113 3.49 -12.95 -5.55
C GLY A 113 2.43 -12.10 -6.23
N ALA A 114 2.83 -11.00 -6.89
CA ALA A 114 1.92 -10.14 -7.64
C ALA A 114 1.37 -10.89 -8.88
N VAL A 115 2.24 -11.60 -9.61
CA VAL A 115 1.81 -12.45 -10.74
C VAL A 115 0.87 -13.56 -10.25
N VAL A 116 1.21 -14.25 -9.17
CA VAL A 116 0.35 -15.29 -8.58
C VAL A 116 -1.01 -14.71 -8.18
N SER A 117 -1.04 -13.51 -7.57
CA SER A 117 -2.28 -12.84 -7.19
C SER A 117 -3.23 -12.65 -8.38
N VAL A 118 -2.70 -12.23 -9.53
CA VAL A 118 -3.50 -12.07 -10.77
C VAL A 118 -4.08 -13.40 -11.25
N LEU A 119 -3.36 -14.51 -11.05
CA LEU A 119 -3.77 -15.82 -11.55
C LEU A 119 -4.78 -16.53 -10.65
N ILE A 120 -4.77 -16.28 -9.34
CA ILE A 120 -5.57 -17.04 -8.37
C ILE A 120 -6.73 -16.27 -7.75
N ILE A 121 -6.68 -14.93 -7.76
CA ILE A 121 -7.71 -14.10 -7.13
C ILE A 121 -8.78 -13.78 -8.16
N GLU A 122 -9.96 -14.33 -7.94
CA GLU A 122 -11.15 -13.97 -8.69
C GLU A 122 -11.96 -12.94 -7.88
N PRO A 123 -12.23 -11.72 -8.40
CA PRO A 123 -12.89 -10.65 -7.65
C PRO A 123 -14.31 -11.00 -7.17
N THR A 124 -14.95 -11.97 -7.83
CA THR A 124 -16.29 -12.47 -7.50
C THR A 124 -16.29 -13.67 -6.56
N ALA A 125 -15.11 -14.23 -6.24
CA ALA A 125 -14.99 -15.36 -5.34
C ALA A 125 -15.09 -14.94 -3.86
N ALA A 126 -15.52 -15.88 -3.02
CA ALA A 126 -15.61 -15.66 -1.58
C ALA A 126 -14.24 -15.30 -0.98
N GLY A 127 -14.21 -14.25 -0.14
CA GLY A 127 -13.00 -13.77 0.55
C GLY A 127 -12.31 -12.56 -0.09
N PHE A 128 -12.91 -11.91 -1.09
CA PHE A 128 -12.48 -10.59 -1.55
C PHE A 128 -13.44 -9.50 -1.02
N PRO A 129 -12.95 -8.38 -0.46
CA PRO A 129 -11.56 -7.94 -0.43
C PRO A 129 -10.66 -8.61 0.62
N ALA A 130 -11.20 -9.12 1.74
CA ALA A 130 -10.39 -9.76 2.77
C ALA A 130 -10.80 -11.23 2.99
N PRO A 131 -9.84 -12.17 3.09
CA PRO A 131 -8.40 -11.94 3.21
C PRO A 131 -7.65 -11.82 1.87
N TRP A 132 -8.27 -12.08 0.72
CA TRP A 132 -7.52 -12.32 -0.53
C TRP A 132 -6.68 -11.13 -1.01
N ALA A 133 -7.10 -9.88 -0.78
CA ALA A 133 -6.29 -8.72 -1.15
C ALA A 133 -5.01 -8.57 -0.31
N ALA A 134 -4.85 -9.30 0.80
CA ALA A 134 -3.60 -9.35 1.57
C ALA A 134 -2.42 -9.82 0.70
N LEU A 135 -2.67 -10.79 -0.19
CA LEU A 135 -1.61 -11.34 -1.04
C LEU A 135 -1.01 -10.28 -1.99
N PRO A 136 -1.79 -9.57 -2.84
CA PRO A 136 -1.22 -8.53 -3.71
C PRO A 136 -0.66 -7.34 -2.92
N VAL A 137 -1.23 -6.99 -1.77
CA VAL A 137 -0.67 -5.90 -0.93
C VAL A 137 0.69 -6.28 -0.35
N ILE A 138 0.82 -7.47 0.22
CA ILE A 138 2.11 -7.98 0.74
C ILE A 138 3.11 -8.12 -0.42
N ALA A 139 2.69 -8.70 -1.55
CA ALA A 139 3.54 -8.84 -2.73
C ALA A 139 4.11 -7.49 -3.19
N THR A 140 3.25 -6.48 -3.35
CA THR A 140 3.66 -5.12 -3.72
C THR A 140 4.56 -4.50 -2.65
N SER A 141 4.26 -4.73 -1.37
CA SER A 141 5.08 -4.26 -0.25
C SER A 141 6.50 -4.83 -0.28
N LEU A 142 6.65 -6.10 -0.66
CA LEU A 142 7.94 -6.77 -0.81
C LEU A 142 8.73 -6.19 -2.00
N VAL A 143 8.06 -5.91 -3.13
CA VAL A 143 8.69 -5.23 -4.27
C VAL A 143 9.25 -3.87 -3.85
N LEU A 144 8.44 -3.06 -3.16
CA LEU A 144 8.84 -1.72 -2.70
C LEU A 144 9.97 -1.80 -1.66
N ALA A 145 9.91 -2.74 -0.73
CA ALA A 145 10.97 -2.97 0.25
C ALA A 145 12.29 -3.41 -0.41
N GLY A 146 12.22 -4.25 -1.44
CA GLY A 146 13.38 -4.65 -2.24
C GLY A 146 14.01 -3.45 -2.98
N GLY A 147 13.18 -2.60 -3.58
CA GLY A 147 13.63 -1.35 -4.22
C GLY A 147 14.25 -0.34 -3.26
N ALA A 148 13.77 -0.28 -2.01
CA ALA A 148 14.32 0.62 -1.00
C ALA A 148 15.73 0.21 -0.51
N ALA A 149 16.19 -1.02 -0.75
CA ALA A 149 17.45 -1.58 -0.25
C ALA A 149 18.72 -0.99 -0.91
N GLY A 150 18.97 0.30 -0.70
CA GLY A 150 20.30 0.93 -0.60
C GLY A 150 21.21 1.03 -1.84
N ASP A 151 20.83 0.54 -3.03
CA ASP A 151 21.68 0.64 -4.23
C ASP A 151 21.05 1.56 -5.31
N PRO A 152 21.62 2.75 -5.59
CA PRO A 152 21.13 3.66 -6.63
C PRO A 152 21.21 3.10 -8.06
N ARG A 153 21.85 1.95 -8.28
CA ARG A 153 22.02 1.31 -9.60
C ARG A 153 21.11 0.10 -9.82
N GLN A 154 20.09 -0.11 -8.99
CA GLN A 154 19.28 -1.33 -8.94
C GLN A 154 18.58 -1.68 -10.28
N ARG A 155 19.28 -2.45 -11.13
CA ARG A 155 18.76 -3.09 -12.35
C ARG A 155 18.28 -4.53 -12.13
N HIS A 156 18.23 -5.00 -10.88
CA HIS A 156 17.93 -6.40 -10.58
C HIS A 156 16.44 -6.74 -10.75
N LEU A 157 15.56 -5.73 -10.67
CA LEU A 157 14.17 -5.78 -11.09
C LEU A 157 14.03 -5.18 -12.50
N PHE A 158 14.86 -5.62 -13.46
CA PHE A 158 14.87 -5.11 -14.83
C PHE A 158 13.48 -4.97 -15.49
N PRO A 159 12.51 -5.89 -15.30
CA PRO A 159 11.16 -5.71 -15.83
C PRO A 159 10.46 -4.43 -15.34
N LEU A 160 10.78 -3.96 -14.13
CA LEU A 160 10.21 -2.76 -13.52
C LEU A 160 11.09 -1.51 -13.68
N THR A 161 12.41 -1.68 -13.88
CA THR A 161 13.38 -0.58 -13.88
C THR A 161 13.94 -0.25 -15.28
N ASN A 162 13.39 -0.82 -16.34
CA ASN A 162 13.79 -0.49 -17.70
C ASN A 162 13.16 0.85 -18.16
N PRO A 163 13.73 1.56 -19.15
CA PRO A 163 13.26 2.88 -19.57
C PRO A 163 11.79 2.92 -20.01
N VAL A 164 11.28 1.83 -20.60
CA VAL A 164 9.87 1.76 -21.02
C VAL A 164 8.95 1.67 -19.81
N SER A 165 9.26 0.79 -18.86
CA SER A 165 8.47 0.68 -17.61
C SER A 165 8.50 1.97 -16.80
N VAL A 166 9.65 2.65 -16.72
CA VAL A 166 9.76 3.95 -16.04
C VAL A 166 8.94 5.02 -16.77
N PHE A 167 9.03 5.11 -18.10
CA PHE A 167 8.26 6.05 -18.90
C PHE A 167 6.74 5.86 -18.72
N VAL A 168 6.26 4.62 -18.71
CA VAL A 168 4.84 4.31 -18.44
C VAL A 168 4.45 4.70 -17.01
N GLY A 169 5.33 4.47 -16.04
CA GLY A 169 5.14 4.91 -14.66
C GLY A 169 5.00 6.43 -14.55
N ASP A 170 5.92 7.19 -15.16
CA ASP A 170 5.93 8.66 -15.11
C ASP A 170 4.66 9.27 -15.73
N MET A 171 4.12 8.67 -16.80
CA MET A 171 2.85 9.10 -17.40
C MET A 171 1.65 8.90 -16.47
N SER A 172 1.71 7.95 -15.53
CA SER A 172 0.60 7.68 -14.60
C SER A 172 0.45 8.74 -13.50
N TYR A 173 1.46 9.62 -13.34
CA TYR A 173 1.46 10.72 -12.36
C TYR A 173 1.31 12.11 -13.01
N SER A 174 1.06 12.17 -14.32
CA SER A 174 0.88 13.40 -15.12
C SER A 174 -0.60 13.63 -15.45
#